data_AF-A0A9D7D6P9-F1
#
_entry.id   AF-A0A9D7D6P9-F1
#
_cell.length_a   1.000
_cell.length_b   1.000
_cell.length_c   1.000
_cell.angle_alpha   90.00
_cell.angle_beta   90.00
_cell.angle_gamma   90.00
#
_symmetry.space_group_name_H-M   'P 1'
#
loop_
_entity.id
_entity.type
_entity.pdbx_description
1 polymer ?
#
loop_
_entity_poly.entity_id
_entity_poly.type
_entity_poly.pdbx_seq_one_letter_code
_entity_poly.pdbx_strand_id
1 'polypeptide(L)'
;MWRGILLAATCVLTACQTQTPQSGETQTAPTLAALQGGYFRLDSRELNRPMHIYISLPERYAEQTDRRYPVVYITDGDSLFPMLAPTHLFLTYDEPVPPAIAVGIAYGTFGGGNMRHVDFRQPGAARISTHAARRTHSHH
;
A
#
# COMPACT_ATOMS: atom_id res chain seq x y z
N MET A 1 -24.41 -14.53 -88.87
CA MET A 1 -25.74 -14.30 -88.25
C MET A 1 -25.98 -15.38 -87.21
N TRP A 2 -25.94 -15.07 -85.91
CA TRP A 2 -26.83 -15.61 -84.86
C TRP A 2 -26.42 -14.98 -83.53
N ARG A 3 -27.38 -14.32 -82.87
CA ARG A 3 -27.21 -13.57 -81.62
C ARG A 3 -27.34 -14.53 -80.45
N GLY A 4 -26.48 -14.42 -79.45
CA GLY A 4 -26.60 -15.19 -78.21
C GLY A 4 -26.10 -14.36 -77.04
N ILE A 5 -26.98 -13.46 -76.56
CA ILE A 5 -26.82 -12.75 -75.30
C ILE A 5 -27.08 -13.75 -74.17
N LEU A 6 -26.12 -13.94 -73.27
CA LEU A 6 -26.37 -14.48 -71.94
C LEU A 6 -25.68 -13.57 -70.91
N LEU A 7 -26.52 -12.85 -70.18
CA LEU A 7 -26.20 -12.07 -68.99
C LEU A 7 -25.50 -12.99 -67.97
N ALA A 8 -24.27 -12.65 -67.59
CA ALA A 8 -23.66 -13.15 -66.37
C ALA A 8 -23.67 -12.01 -65.34
N ALA A 9 -24.62 -12.11 -64.42
CA ALA A 9 -24.72 -11.29 -63.22
C ALA A 9 -23.41 -11.41 -62.43
N THR A 10 -22.60 -10.36 -62.45
CA THR A 10 -21.35 -10.28 -61.71
C THR A 10 -21.68 -9.99 -60.24
N CYS A 11 -21.62 -11.05 -59.43
CA CYS A 11 -21.65 -11.00 -57.98
C CYS A 11 -20.74 -9.86 -57.48
N VAL A 12 -21.36 -8.87 -56.82
CA VAL A 12 -20.66 -7.90 -55.97
C VAL A 12 -20.03 -8.69 -54.83
N LEU A 13 -18.73 -8.97 -54.94
CA LEU A 13 -17.93 -9.50 -53.85
C LEU A 13 -17.73 -8.36 -52.84
N THR A 14 -18.64 -8.30 -51.87
CA THR A 14 -18.49 -7.52 -50.65
C THR A 14 -17.23 -7.99 -49.93
N ALA A 15 -16.13 -7.27 -50.12
CA ALA A 15 -14.92 -7.49 -49.36
C ALA A 15 -15.20 -7.11 -47.89
N CYS A 16 -15.56 -8.10 -47.07
CA CYS A 16 -15.42 -8.00 -45.62
C CYS A 16 -13.92 -7.86 -45.33
N GLN A 17 -13.45 -6.62 -45.20
CA GLN A 17 -12.17 -6.38 -44.57
C GLN A 17 -12.34 -6.72 -43.09
N THR A 18 -11.87 -7.90 -42.69
CA THR A 18 -11.57 -8.20 -41.31
C THR A 18 -10.49 -7.22 -40.86
N GLN A 19 -10.90 -6.17 -40.16
CA GLN A 19 -9.96 -5.31 -39.45
C GLN A 19 -9.27 -6.19 -38.40
N THR A 20 -7.99 -6.45 -38.61
CA THR A 20 -7.12 -7.00 -37.57
C THR A 20 -7.21 -6.06 -36.37
N PRO A 21 -7.60 -6.52 -35.17
CA PRO A 21 -7.58 -5.66 -34.00
C PRO A 21 -6.16 -5.15 -33.84
N GLN A 22 -5.97 -3.83 -33.97
CA GLN A 22 -4.71 -3.21 -33.63
C GLN A 22 -4.50 -3.48 -32.15
N SER A 23 -3.48 -4.29 -31.84
CA SER A 23 -2.96 -4.47 -30.51
C SER A 23 -2.47 -3.11 -30.03
N GLY A 24 -3.36 -2.30 -29.46
CA GLY A 24 -2.97 -1.12 -28.72
C GLY A 24 -2.04 -1.61 -27.62
N GLU A 25 -0.81 -1.13 -27.61
CA GLU A 25 0.08 -1.31 -26.46
C GLU A 25 -0.70 -0.85 -25.24
N THR A 26 -1.00 -1.77 -24.32
CA THR A 26 -1.53 -1.44 -23.01
C THR A 26 -0.49 -0.54 -22.35
N GLN A 27 -0.67 0.77 -22.45
CA GLN A 27 0.14 1.74 -21.72
C GLN A 27 -0.04 1.41 -20.24
N THR A 28 0.98 0.78 -19.66
CA THR A 28 0.99 0.45 -18.25
C THR A 28 0.97 1.77 -17.50
N ALA A 29 -0.06 2.00 -16.69
CA ALA A 29 -0.17 3.22 -15.91
C ALA A 29 1.13 3.40 -15.09
N PRO A 30 1.67 4.63 -15.03
CA PRO A 30 2.88 4.87 -14.25
C PRO A 30 2.65 4.44 -12.80
N THR A 31 3.58 3.66 -12.25
CA THR A 31 3.56 3.33 -10.83
C THR A 31 3.75 4.62 -10.04
N LEU A 32 2.82 4.92 -9.14
CA LEU A 32 2.93 6.10 -8.28
C LEU A 32 4.15 5.92 -7.36
N ALA A 33 5.08 6.88 -7.36
CA ALA A 33 6.28 6.84 -6.53
C ALA A 33 5.97 6.62 -5.04
N ALA A 34 4.86 7.20 -4.55
CA ALA A 34 4.38 7.02 -3.18
C ALA A 34 4.03 5.56 -2.82
N LEU A 35 3.79 4.71 -3.81
CA LEU A 35 3.46 3.28 -3.63
C LEU A 35 4.68 2.37 -3.80
N GLN A 36 5.85 2.94 -4.08
CA GLN A 36 7.07 2.16 -4.26
C GLN A 36 7.52 1.59 -2.92
N GLY A 37 7.72 0.28 -2.85
CA GLY A 37 7.93 -0.45 -1.62
C GLY A 37 7.09 -1.72 -1.56
N GLY A 38 6.56 -2.06 -0.39
CA GLY A 38 5.81 -3.30 -0.26
C GLY A 38 5.22 -3.55 1.11
N TYR A 39 4.71 -4.76 1.28
CA TYR A 39 4.10 -5.22 2.51
C TYR A 39 4.52 -6.67 2.76
N PHE A 40 4.78 -6.99 4.03
CA PHE A 40 4.87 -8.38 4.46
C PHE A 40 4.36 -8.54 5.90
N ARG A 41 3.91 -9.75 6.20
CA ARG A 41 3.56 -10.15 7.56
C ARG A 41 4.81 -10.66 8.27
N LEU A 42 5.01 -10.22 9.50
CA LEU A 42 6.07 -10.67 10.39
C LEU A 42 5.45 -11.42 11.57
N ASP A 43 5.63 -12.75 11.63
CA ASP A 43 5.27 -13.52 12.82
C ASP A 43 6.37 -13.33 13.89
N SER A 44 6.11 -12.44 14.86
CA SER A 44 7.09 -12.05 15.88
C SER A 44 7.19 -13.09 16.98
N ARG A 45 8.40 -13.63 17.18
CA ARG A 45 8.70 -14.56 18.29
C ARG A 45 8.62 -13.87 19.65
N GLU A 46 9.15 -12.66 19.75
CA GLU A 46 9.19 -11.88 21.00
C GLU A 46 7.79 -11.46 21.47
N LEU A 47 6.92 -11.10 20.52
CA LEU A 47 5.56 -10.64 20.84
C LEU A 47 4.54 -11.78 20.84
N ASN A 48 4.94 -12.97 20.40
CA ASN A 48 4.10 -14.15 20.16
C ASN A 48 2.80 -13.80 19.41
N ARG A 49 2.91 -12.92 18.42
CA ARG A 49 1.79 -12.48 17.57
C ARG A 49 2.31 -11.95 16.25
N PRO A 50 1.47 -11.94 15.21
CA PRO A 50 1.84 -11.31 13.96
C PRO A 50 1.83 -9.79 14.03
N MET A 51 2.71 -9.20 13.23
CA MET A 51 2.74 -7.79 12.89
C MET A 51 2.67 -7.65 11.37
N HIS A 52 2.17 -6.50 10.93
CA HIS A 52 2.01 -6.14 9.53
C HIS A 52 3.02 -5.03 9.23
N ILE A 53 3.95 -5.29 8.32
CA ILE A 53 5.04 -4.36 8.00
C ILE A 53 4.78 -3.76 6.63
N TYR A 54 4.68 -2.44 6.58
CA TYR A 54 4.56 -1.65 5.36
C TYR A 54 5.88 -0.94 5.11
N ILE A 55 6.34 -0.93 3.86
CA ILE A 55 7.58 -0.29 3.45
C ILE A 55 7.27 0.69 2.33
N SER A 56 7.77 1.92 2.46
CA SER A 56 7.89 2.87 1.37
C SER A 56 9.38 3.11 1.11
N LEU A 57 9.77 2.97 -0.15
CA LEU A 57 11.14 3.17 -0.62
C LEU A 57 11.26 4.56 -1.27
N PRO A 58 12.40 5.24 -1.11
CA PRO A 58 12.72 6.43 -1.87
C PRO A 58 12.65 6.21 -3.38
N GLU A 59 12.43 7.29 -4.12
CA GLU A 59 12.58 7.27 -5.58
C GLU A 59 13.97 6.77 -5.99
N ARG A 60 14.01 5.99 -7.07
CA ARG A 60 15.24 5.43 -7.65
C ARG A 60 16.07 4.58 -6.67
N TYR A 61 15.45 4.08 -5.59
CA TYR A 61 16.13 3.23 -4.61
C TYR A 61 16.88 2.04 -5.27
N ALA A 62 16.26 1.38 -6.25
CA ALA A 62 16.84 0.25 -6.96
C ALA A 62 18.05 0.62 -7.85
N GLU A 63 18.14 1.88 -8.30
CA GLU A 63 19.22 2.38 -9.16
C GLU A 63 20.42 2.86 -8.32
N GLN A 64 20.21 3.22 -7.05
CA GLN A 64 21.21 3.81 -6.16
C GLN A 64 21.77 2.78 -5.19
N THR A 65 22.43 1.74 -5.71
CA THR A 65 22.89 0.57 -4.94
C THR A 65 23.91 0.89 -3.85
N ASP A 66 24.72 1.94 -4.03
CA ASP A 66 25.74 2.34 -3.06
C ASP A 66 25.23 3.36 -2.04
N ARG A 67 24.05 3.95 -2.27
CA ARG A 67 23.49 4.96 -1.37
C ARG A 67 22.95 4.30 -0.10
N ARG A 68 23.18 4.98 1.03
CA ARG A 68 22.55 4.64 2.31
C ARG A 68 21.41 5.61 2.57
N TYR A 69 20.31 5.08 3.09
CA TYR A 69 19.13 5.86 3.42
C TYR A 69 18.84 5.72 4.92
N PRO A 70 18.44 6.81 5.60
CA PRO A 70 17.87 6.70 6.93
C PRO A 70 16.60 5.84 6.87
N VAL A 71 16.32 5.16 7.98
CA VAL A 71 15.11 4.36 8.15
C VAL A 71 14.25 5.02 9.23
N VAL A 72 13.02 5.37 8.88
CA VAL A 72 12.04 5.95 9.79
C VAL A 72 11.01 4.89 10.14
N TYR A 73 11.00 4.46 11.40
CA TYR A 73 10.01 3.52 11.91
C TYR A 73 8.77 4.27 12.38
N ILE A 74 7.61 3.88 11.85
CA ILE A 74 6.32 4.50 12.16
C ILE A 74 5.51 3.47 12.96
N THR A 75 5.30 3.74 14.24
CA THR A 75 4.35 3.00 15.07
C THR A 75 2.93 3.26 14.60
N ASP A 76 1.99 2.37 14.88
CA ASP A 76 0.60 2.51 14.42
C ASP A 76 0.50 2.62 12.90
N GLY A 77 1.29 1.79 12.20
CA GLY A 77 1.40 1.81 10.74
C GLY A 77 0.11 1.49 10.00
N ASP A 78 -0.91 0.92 10.66
CA ASP A 78 -2.25 0.75 10.09
C ASP A 78 -2.95 2.10 9.86
N SER A 79 -2.64 3.09 10.69
CA SER A 79 -3.29 4.40 10.72
C SER A 79 -2.36 5.49 10.18
N LEU A 80 -1.11 5.51 10.63
CA LEU A 80 -0.18 6.60 10.37
C LEU A 80 0.62 6.43 9.09
N PHE A 81 0.94 5.20 8.68
CA PHE A 81 1.76 4.97 7.48
C PHE A 81 1.13 5.57 6.20
N PRO A 82 -0.18 5.37 5.91
CA PRO A 82 -0.79 5.94 4.70
C PRO A 82 -0.80 7.46 4.67
N MET A 83 -0.66 8.13 5.82
CA MET A 83 -0.56 9.59 5.90
C MET A 83 0.90 10.05 5.79
N LEU A 84 1.79 9.47 6.60
CA LEU A 84 3.15 9.97 6.77
C LEU A 84 4.10 9.59 5.62
N ALA A 85 3.96 8.40 5.04
CA ALA A 85 4.81 7.97 3.93
C ALA A 85 4.69 8.88 2.68
N PRO A 86 3.49 9.18 2.16
CA PRO A 86 3.36 10.12 1.05
C PRO A 86 3.75 11.55 1.45
N THR A 87 3.42 12.02 2.65
CA THR A 87 3.87 13.35 3.13
C THR A 87 5.39 13.46 3.12
N HIS A 88 6.11 12.44 3.59
CA HIS A 88 7.58 12.42 3.55
C HIS A 88 8.09 12.51 2.12
N LEU A 89 7.52 11.76 1.16
CA LEU A 89 7.89 11.88 -0.25
C LEU A 89 7.73 13.31 -0.76
N PHE A 90 6.61 13.96 -0.49
CA PHE A 90 6.39 15.35 -0.92
C PHE A 90 7.40 16.32 -0.30
N LEU A 91 7.73 16.16 0.99
CA LEU A 91 8.75 16.99 1.63
C LEU A 91 10.13 16.85 0.97
N THR A 92 10.45 15.72 0.32
CA THR A 92 11.74 15.58 -0.38
C THR A 92 11.82 16.40 -1.68
N TYR A 93 10.70 16.88 -2.22
CA TYR A 93 10.69 17.74 -3.40
C TYR A 93 10.85 19.23 -3.05
N ASP A 94 10.17 19.67 -1.99
CA ASP A 94 10.02 21.10 -1.68
C ASP A 94 10.86 21.57 -0.48
N GLU A 95 11.36 20.65 0.35
CA GLU A 95 12.11 20.94 1.58
C GLU A 95 13.46 20.20 1.61
N PRO A 96 14.44 20.64 2.43
CA PRO A 96 15.74 19.97 2.58
C PRO A 96 15.65 18.70 3.43
N VAL A 97 14.58 17.92 3.30
CA VAL A 97 14.39 16.64 3.98
C VAL A 97 15.07 15.54 3.16
N PRO A 98 15.99 14.76 3.73
CA PRO A 98 16.64 13.68 3.00
C PRO A 98 15.64 12.55 2.69
N PRO A 99 15.73 11.88 1.52
CA PRO A 99 14.94 10.69 1.25
C PRO A 99 15.22 9.59 2.28
N ALA A 100 14.18 8.88 2.71
CA ALA A 100 14.24 7.88 3.77
C ALA A 100 13.39 6.65 3.41
N ILE A 101 13.79 5.49 3.94
CA ILE A 101 12.94 4.30 3.94
C ILE A 101 11.94 4.45 5.09
N ALA A 102 10.65 4.52 4.79
CA ALA A 102 9.62 4.53 5.82
C ALA A 102 9.15 3.10 6.09
N VAL A 103 9.11 2.69 7.35
CA VAL A 103 8.69 1.35 7.79
C VAL A 103 7.53 1.48 8.78
N GLY A 104 6.32 1.20 8.31
CA GLY A 104 5.11 1.16 9.14
C GLY A 104 4.99 -0.17 9.87
N ILE A 105 4.90 -0.12 11.20
CA ILE A 105 4.69 -1.29 12.07
C ILE A 105 3.23 -1.28 12.53
N ALA A 106 2.47 -2.28 12.10
CA ALA A 106 1.02 -2.32 12.28
C ALA A 106 0.55 -3.63 12.90
N TYR A 107 -0.63 -3.58 13.52
CA TYR A 107 -1.27 -4.74 14.15
C TYR A 107 -2.09 -5.60 13.18
N GLY A 108 -2.41 -5.07 11.99
CA GLY A 108 -3.48 -5.62 11.14
C GLY A 108 -4.82 -5.06 11.59
N THR A 109 -5.67 -4.69 10.63
CA THR A 109 -6.85 -3.84 10.85
C THR A 109 -7.87 -4.41 11.87
N PHE A 110 -8.75 -3.51 12.31
CA PHE A 110 -9.73 -3.45 13.42
C PHE A 110 -10.42 -4.70 14.03
N GLY A 111 -10.17 -5.93 13.59
CA GLY A 111 -10.80 -7.13 14.16
C GLY A 111 -10.16 -7.61 15.47
N GLY A 112 -8.85 -7.43 15.64
CA GLY A 112 -8.10 -7.90 16.82
C GLY A 112 -7.85 -6.85 17.91
N GLY A 113 -8.23 -5.60 17.65
CA GLY A 113 -7.84 -4.45 18.48
C GLY A 113 -6.36 -4.09 18.33
N ASN A 114 -6.00 -2.86 18.71
CA ASN A 114 -4.60 -2.45 18.75
C ASN A 114 -3.98 -2.80 20.12
N MET A 115 -2.80 -3.41 20.14
CA MET A 115 -2.10 -3.79 21.39
C MET A 115 -1.24 -2.64 21.93
N ARG A 116 -1.57 -1.39 21.56
CA ARG A 116 -0.84 -0.16 21.95
C ARG A 116 -0.74 -0.03 23.47
N HIS A 117 -1.82 -0.40 24.17
CA HIS A 117 -1.87 -0.42 25.63
C HIS A 117 -0.88 -1.41 26.26
N VAL A 118 -0.38 -2.39 25.51
CA VAL A 118 0.69 -3.29 25.95
C VAL A 118 2.05 -2.78 25.48
N ASP A 119 2.17 -2.39 24.22
CA ASP A 119 3.45 -2.16 23.56
C ASP A 119 4.09 -0.81 23.85
N PHE A 120 3.28 0.22 24.15
CA PHE A 120 3.78 1.54 24.51
C PHE A 120 3.89 1.72 26.03
N ARG A 121 3.75 0.63 26.80
CA ARG A 121 4.03 0.67 28.23
C ARG A 121 5.52 0.57 28.47
N GLN A 122 6.01 1.42 29.37
CA GLN A 122 7.34 1.26 29.92
C GLN A 122 7.44 -0.10 30.63
N PRO A 123 8.51 -0.89 30.38
CA PRO A 123 8.76 -2.11 31.13
C PRO A 123 8.79 -1.84 32.64
N GLY A 124 8.02 -2.60 33.41
CA GLY A 124 7.96 -2.47 34.87
C GLY A 124 6.99 -1.41 35.42
N ALA A 125 6.27 -0.65 34.57
CA ALA A 125 5.24 0.26 35.04
C ALA A 125 4.05 -0.49 35.66
N ALA A 126 3.69 -0.13 36.91
CA ALA A 126 2.62 -0.77 37.66
C ALA A 126 1.27 -0.67 36.93
N ARG A 127 0.46 -1.73 37.02
CA ARG A 127 -0.94 -1.67 36.56
C ARG A 127 -1.68 -0.75 37.52
N ILE A 128 -2.28 0.32 37.02
CA ILE A 128 -3.27 1.07 37.81
C ILE A 128 -4.47 0.14 37.97
N SER A 129 -4.55 -0.55 39.11
CA SER A 129 -5.76 -1.29 39.47
C SER A 129 -6.78 -0.27 39.93
N THR A 130 -7.81 -0.05 39.11
CA THR A 130 -8.99 0.70 39.52
C THR A 130 -9.79 -0.18 40.48
N HIS A 131 -9.31 -0.35 41.71
CA HIS A 131 -10.19 -0.76 42.80
C HIS A 131 -10.94 0.48 43.24
N ALA A 132 -12.13 0.64 42.68
CA ALA A 132 -13.11 1.62 43.12
C ALA A 132 -13.27 1.47 44.64
N ALA A 133 -12.79 2.47 45.37
CA ALA A 133 -13.11 2.67 46.77
C ALA A 133 -14.62 2.88 46.88
N ARG A 134 -15.37 1.78 46.98
CA ARG A 134 -16.76 1.78 47.40
C ARG A 134 -16.76 2.16 48.88
N ARG A 135 -16.71 3.47 49.15
CA ARG A 135 -16.99 4.05 50.46
C ARG A 135 -18.34 3.51 50.93
N THR A 136 -18.31 2.73 51.99
CA THR A 136 -19.49 2.34 52.75
C THR A 136 -20.07 3.59 53.40
N HIS A 137 -21.12 4.16 52.83
CA HIS A 137 -22.00 5.05 53.58
C HIS A 137 -22.97 4.18 54.40
N SER A 138 -22.61 3.99 55.67
CA SER A 138 -23.57 3.66 56.72
C SER A 138 -24.24 4.98 57.11
N HIS A 139 -25.54 5.09 56.84
CA HIS A 139 -26.40 6.10 57.44
C HIS A 139 -27.06 5.47 58.67
N HIS A 140 -26.80 6.09 59.82
CA HIS A 140 -27.66 6.08 60.99
C HIS A 140 -28.86 7.01 60.76
#